data_AF-A0A485LEH0-F1
#
_entry.id   AF-A0A485LEH0-F1
#
_cell.length_a   1.000
_cell.length_b   1.000
_cell.length_c   1.000
_cell.angle_alpha   90.00
_cell.angle_beta   90.00
_cell.angle_gamma   90.00
#
_symmetry.space_group_name_H-M   'P 1'
#
loop_
_entity.id
_entity.type
_entity.pdbx_description
1 polymer ?
#
loop_
_entity_poly.entity_id
_entity_poly.type
_entity_poly.pdbx_seq_one_letter_code
_entity_poly.pdbx_strand_id
1 'polypeptide(L)'
;MSPSTTHLKEGKANSIVFAGVNFNIYKVQIQAKLRGKCLGKVVSGEDTRDDDADDDDEFDSKEDKAFDILVNSLDDDNLSYVSHVTTSKEVWDLLVTRYEARTYADVSHVIHELHTKVYSPGSSMQKHVTDMRGL
;
A
#
# COMPACT_ATOMS: atom_id res chain seq x y z
N MET A 1 -13.24 -42.28 33.30
CA MET A 1 -12.00 -41.67 32.77
C MET A 1 -12.25 -41.39 31.30
N SER A 2 -12.73 -40.19 30.96
CA SER A 2 -12.98 -39.79 29.57
C SER A 2 -11.82 -38.90 29.11
N PRO A 3 -11.26 -39.14 27.91
CA PRO A 3 -10.12 -38.36 27.44
C PRO A 3 -10.56 -36.98 26.96
N SER A 4 -9.74 -35.99 27.30
CA SER A 4 -9.83 -34.59 26.88
C SER A 4 -9.73 -34.44 25.37
N THR A 5 -10.63 -33.67 24.76
CA THR A 5 -10.38 -32.99 23.50
C THR A 5 -10.13 -31.52 23.82
N THR A 6 -8.88 -31.19 24.10
CA THR A 6 -8.41 -29.80 24.12
C THR A 6 -8.53 -29.30 22.69
N HIS A 7 -9.52 -28.45 22.42
CA HIS A 7 -9.57 -27.67 21.19
C HIS A 7 -8.28 -26.83 21.14
N LEU A 8 -7.30 -27.30 20.35
CA LEU A 8 -6.20 -26.45 19.94
C LEU A 8 -6.84 -25.25 19.23
N LYS A 9 -6.59 -24.05 19.77
CA LYS A 9 -6.90 -22.79 19.12
C LYS A 9 -6.45 -22.89 17.66
N GLU A 10 -7.42 -22.82 16.75
CA GLU A 10 -7.15 -22.62 15.33
C GLU A 10 -6.15 -21.49 15.18
N GLY A 11 -5.14 -21.74 14.35
CA GLY A 11 -3.95 -20.94 14.24
C GLY A 11 -4.29 -19.46 14.09
N LYS A 12 -3.58 -18.65 14.87
CA LYS A 12 -3.42 -17.22 14.64
C LYS A 12 -3.16 -17.05 13.14
N ALA A 13 -4.18 -16.64 12.39
CA ALA A 13 -4.06 -16.39 10.95
C ALA A 13 -2.80 -15.55 10.76
N ASN A 14 -1.89 -15.99 9.89
CA ASN A 14 -0.67 -15.23 9.60
C ASN A 14 -1.10 -13.81 9.22
N SER A 15 -1.00 -12.90 10.20
CA SER A 15 -1.47 -11.53 10.06
C SER A 15 -0.46 -10.87 9.14
N ILE A 16 -0.90 -10.62 7.90
CA ILE A 16 -0.13 -9.83 6.95
C ILE A 16 -0.12 -8.43 7.53
N VAL A 17 1.06 -7.95 7.92
CA VAL A 17 1.27 -6.60 8.44
C VAL A 17 2.39 -5.94 7.67
N PHE A 18 2.12 -4.75 7.15
CA PHE A 18 3.09 -3.88 6.52
C PHE A 18 3.64 -2.90 7.55
N ALA A 19 4.96 -2.95 7.75
CA ALA A 19 5.68 -2.16 8.74
C ALA A 19 6.69 -1.18 8.10
N GLY A 20 6.43 -0.75 6.86
CA GLY A 20 7.32 0.13 6.10
C GLY A 20 8.58 -0.53 5.51
N VAL A 21 9.20 -1.47 6.21
CA VAL A 21 10.50 -2.09 5.83
C VAL A 21 10.36 -3.38 5.01
N ASN A 22 9.18 -4.00 5.02
CA ASN A 22 8.95 -5.34 4.47
C ASN A 22 8.12 -5.32 3.17
N PHE A 23 8.14 -4.22 2.42
CA PHE A 23 7.20 -3.98 1.31
C PHE A 23 7.19 -5.10 0.26
N ASN A 24 8.34 -5.60 -0.19
CA ASN A 24 8.39 -6.66 -1.21
C ASN A 24 7.74 -7.98 -0.73
N ILE A 25 7.92 -8.33 0.54
CA ILE A 25 7.32 -9.53 1.13
C ILE A 25 5.82 -9.31 1.32
N TYR A 26 5.44 -8.16 1.88
CA TYR A 26 4.06 -7.74 2.05
C TYR A 26 3.29 -7.75 0.73
N LYS A 27 3.86 -7.12 -0.32
CA LYS A 27 3.30 -7.03 -1.68
C LYS A 27 2.93 -8.42 -2.21
N VAL A 28 3.84 -9.39 -2.14
CA VAL A 28 3.56 -10.75 -2.62
C VAL A 28 2.44 -11.42 -1.79
N GLN A 29 2.48 -11.28 -0.47
CA GLN A 29 1.49 -11.90 0.43
C GLN A 29 0.09 -11.30 0.25
N ILE A 30 -0.02 -9.98 0.18
CA ILE A 30 -1.30 -9.29 0.06
C ILE A 30 -1.91 -9.50 -1.33
N GLN A 31 -1.10 -9.51 -2.39
CA GLN A 31 -1.56 -9.87 -3.74
C GLN A 31 -2.06 -11.31 -3.82
N ALA A 32 -1.37 -12.26 -3.17
CA ALA A 32 -1.84 -13.64 -3.07
C ALA A 32 -3.19 -13.74 -2.34
N LYS A 33 -3.36 -12.99 -1.24
CA LYS A 33 -4.63 -12.93 -0.47
C LYS A 33 -5.78 -12.33 -1.30
N LEU A 34 -5.53 -11.24 -2.03
CA LEU A 34 -6.50 -10.59 -2.90
C LEU A 34 -6.90 -11.49 -4.08
N ARG A 35 -5.91 -12.14 -4.73
CA ARG A 35 -6.15 -13.09 -5.82
C ARG A 35 -6.96 -14.29 -5.36
N GLY A 36 -6.69 -14.82 -4.16
CA GLY A 36 -7.46 -15.92 -3.58
C GLY A 36 -8.94 -15.59 -3.31
N LYS A 37 -9.29 -14.30 -3.27
CA LYS A 37 -10.66 -13.78 -3.10
C LYS A 37 -11.24 -13.16 -4.37
N CYS A 38 -10.56 -13.28 -5.52
CA CYS A 38 -10.93 -12.63 -6.78
C CYS A 38 -11.02 -11.09 -6.71
N LEU A 39 -10.30 -10.44 -5.79
CA LEU A 39 -10.32 -8.98 -5.57
C LEU A 39 -9.17 -8.25 -6.30
N GLY A 40 -8.24 -8.99 -6.91
CA GLY A 40 -7.02 -8.42 -7.49
C GLY A 40 -7.27 -7.38 -8.59
N LYS A 41 -8.34 -7.54 -9.38
CA LYS A 41 -8.68 -6.64 -10.48
C LYS A 41 -9.23 -5.29 -10.03
N VAL A 42 -9.93 -5.27 -8.90
CA VAL A 42 -10.43 -4.04 -8.29
C VAL A 42 -9.26 -3.20 -7.80
N VAL A 43 -8.30 -3.83 -7.11
CA VAL A 43 -7.09 -3.16 -6.59
C VAL A 43 -6.16 -2.66 -7.71
N SER A 44 -6.06 -3.37 -8.84
CA SER A 44 -5.29 -2.88 -9.99
C SER A 44 -6.01 -1.77 -10.77
N GLY A 45 -7.34 -1.67 -10.64
CA GLY A 45 -8.19 -0.82 -11.48
C GLY A 45 -8.49 -1.42 -12.86
N GLU A 46 -8.31 -2.73 -13.04
CA GLU A 46 -8.76 -3.44 -14.24
C GLU A 46 -10.28 -3.67 -14.22
N ASP A 47 -10.87 -3.76 -13.03
CA ASP A 47 -12.31 -3.78 -12.81
C ASP A 47 -12.71 -2.36 -12.38
N THR A 48 -13.57 -1.71 -13.15
CA THR A 48 -14.07 -0.36 -12.87
C THR A 48 -15.57 -0.40 -12.77
N ARG A 49 -16.15 0.47 -11.93
CA ARG A 49 -17.60 0.66 -11.86
C ARG A 49 -18.12 0.94 -13.27
N ASP A 50 -18.99 0.07 -13.79
CA ASP A 50 -19.68 0.30 -15.06
C ASP A 50 -20.87 1.22 -14.76
N ASP A 51 -20.98 2.34 -15.49
CA ASP A 51 -22.02 3.36 -15.27
C ASP A 51 -23.46 2.86 -15.62
N ASP A 52 -23.59 1.67 -16.21
CA ASP A 52 -24.82 1.13 -16.79
C ASP A 52 -25.10 -0.34 -16.35
N ALA A 53 -25.48 -0.63 -15.08
CA ALA A 53 -26.40 -1.72 -14.66
C ALA A 53 -26.25 -2.16 -13.18
N ASP A 54 -27.22 -2.98 -12.73
CA ASP A 54 -27.42 -3.71 -11.46
C ASP A 54 -26.20 -4.42 -10.82
N ASP A 55 -24.99 -4.31 -11.37
CA ASP A 55 -23.73 -4.89 -10.86
C ASP A 55 -22.94 -3.95 -9.93
N ASP A 56 -23.42 -2.71 -9.74
CA ASP A 56 -22.86 -1.72 -8.81
C ASP A 56 -22.69 -2.26 -7.38
N ASP A 57 -23.70 -3.00 -6.89
CA ASP A 57 -23.67 -3.61 -5.55
C ASP A 57 -22.57 -4.70 -5.43
N GLU A 58 -22.29 -5.43 -6.50
CA GLU A 58 -21.23 -6.44 -6.50
C GLU A 58 -19.85 -5.79 -6.52
N PHE A 59 -19.68 -4.75 -7.34
CA PHE A 59 -18.44 -3.98 -7.39
C PHE A 59 -18.16 -3.31 -6.04
N ASP A 60 -19.12 -2.57 -5.49
CA ASP A 60 -18.99 -1.87 -4.20
C ASP A 60 -18.68 -2.89 -3.08
N SER A 61 -19.30 -4.07 -3.10
CA SER A 61 -18.99 -5.15 -2.14
C SER A 61 -17.56 -5.70 -2.28
N LYS A 62 -17.01 -5.78 -3.49
CA LYS A 62 -15.62 -6.20 -3.72
C LYS A 62 -14.64 -5.10 -3.34
N GLU A 63 -14.96 -3.86 -3.65
CA GLU A 63 -14.16 -2.69 -3.32
C GLU A 63 -14.04 -2.52 -1.81
N ASP A 64 -15.15 -2.55 -1.07
CA ASP A 64 -15.15 -2.48 0.39
C ASP A 64 -14.29 -3.59 1.02
N LYS A 65 -14.40 -4.82 0.50
CA LYS A 65 -13.59 -5.96 0.97
C LYS A 65 -12.10 -5.78 0.65
N ALA A 66 -11.78 -5.26 -0.54
CA ALA A 66 -10.41 -5.03 -0.95
C ALA A 66 -9.77 -3.92 -0.09
N PHE A 67 -10.51 -2.83 0.11
CA PHE A 67 -10.13 -1.70 0.96
C PHE A 67 -9.89 -2.15 2.41
N ASP A 68 -10.85 -2.88 3.01
CA ASP A 68 -10.73 -3.44 4.37
C ASP A 68 -9.48 -4.33 4.52
N ILE A 69 -9.22 -5.19 3.53
CA ILE A 69 -8.04 -6.08 3.55
C ILE A 69 -6.74 -5.28 3.52
N LEU A 70 -6.66 -4.22 2.70
CA LEU A 70 -5.47 -3.38 2.60
C LEU A 70 -5.27 -2.58 3.88
N VAL A 71 -6.27 -1.80 4.30
CA VAL A 71 -6.21 -0.90 5.46
C VAL A 71 -5.88 -1.65 6.76
N ASN A 72 -6.53 -2.78 7.03
CA ASN A 72 -6.27 -3.58 8.24
C ASN A 72 -4.95 -4.35 8.20
N SER A 73 -4.20 -4.27 7.10
CA SER A 73 -2.87 -4.87 6.99
C SER A 73 -1.73 -3.84 7.11
N LEU A 74 -2.05 -2.57 7.34
CA LEU A 74 -1.06 -1.50 7.55
C LEU A 74 -0.83 -1.28 9.05
N ASP A 75 0.39 -0.87 9.41
CA ASP A 75 0.64 -0.24 10.72
C ASP A 75 0.11 1.20 10.76
N ASP A 76 0.13 1.82 11.95
CA ASP A 76 -0.44 3.15 12.19
C ASP A 76 0.21 4.24 11.32
N ASP A 77 1.53 4.16 11.08
CA ASP A 77 2.26 5.15 10.27
C ASP A 77 1.84 5.08 8.79
N ASN A 78 1.76 3.86 8.24
CA ASN A 78 1.33 3.64 6.86
C ASN A 78 -0.16 3.88 6.68
N LEU A 79 -0.98 3.58 7.69
CA LEU A 79 -2.39 3.93 7.72
C LEU A 79 -2.60 5.45 7.71
N SER A 80 -1.83 6.18 8.52
CA SER A 80 -1.87 7.65 8.51
C SER A 80 -1.50 8.21 7.14
N TYR A 81 -0.54 7.61 6.44
CA TYR A 81 -0.12 8.05 5.10
C TYR A 81 -1.24 7.90 4.05
N VAL A 82 -2.01 6.81 4.09
CA VAL A 82 -3.10 6.56 3.13
C VAL A 82 -4.47 7.07 3.60
N SER A 83 -4.56 7.71 4.76
CA SER A 83 -5.83 8.12 5.41
C SER A 83 -6.73 9.06 4.59
N HIS A 84 -6.22 9.67 3.52
CA HIS A 84 -6.92 10.65 2.71
C HIS A 84 -7.54 10.08 1.43
N VAL A 85 -7.24 8.82 1.10
CA VAL A 85 -7.78 8.14 -0.08
C VAL A 85 -8.92 7.21 0.32
N THR A 86 -9.86 7.00 -0.61
CA THR A 86 -11.10 6.27 -0.32
C THR A 86 -11.23 4.98 -1.10
N THR A 87 -10.36 4.74 -2.09
CA THR A 87 -10.40 3.52 -2.90
C THR A 87 -9.23 2.59 -2.64
N SER A 88 -9.46 1.29 -2.81
CA SER A 88 -8.45 0.24 -2.65
C SER A 88 -7.31 0.39 -3.64
N LYS A 89 -7.64 0.86 -4.86
CA LYS A 89 -6.68 1.23 -5.90
C LYS A 89 -5.76 2.36 -5.46
N GLU A 90 -6.31 3.47 -4.96
CA GLU A 90 -5.48 4.60 -4.52
C GLU A 90 -4.56 4.22 -3.35
N VAL A 91 -5.06 3.43 -2.40
CA VAL A 91 -4.24 2.89 -1.31
C VAL A 91 -3.06 2.09 -1.88
N TRP A 92 -3.35 1.20 -2.83
CA TRP A 92 -2.32 0.37 -3.47
C TRP A 92 -1.29 1.19 -4.25
N ASP A 93 -1.75 2.14 -5.07
CA ASP A 93 -0.91 3.00 -5.89
C ASP A 93 0.00 3.89 -5.02
N LEU A 94 -0.51 4.41 -3.90
CA LEU A 94 0.30 5.17 -2.93
C LEU A 94 1.39 4.32 -2.28
N LEU A 95 1.08 3.08 -1.90
CA LEU A 95 2.06 2.16 -1.29
C LEU A 95 3.14 1.74 -2.30
N VAL A 96 2.75 1.38 -3.52
CA VAL A 96 3.68 1.06 -4.61
C VAL A 96 4.59 2.25 -4.93
N THR A 97 4.01 3.45 -5.09
CA THR A 97 4.79 4.66 -5.40
C THR A 97 5.81 4.99 -4.31
N ARG A 98 5.45 4.76 -3.04
CA ARG A 98 6.32 5.08 -1.90
C ARG A 98 7.40 4.05 -1.64
N TYR A 99 7.10 2.76 -1.83
CA TYR A 99 7.94 1.67 -1.32
C TYR A 99 8.47 0.71 -2.38
N GLU A 100 7.92 0.71 -3.59
CA GLU A 100 8.54 -0.03 -4.68
C GLU A 100 9.81 0.71 -5.07
N ALA A 101 10.94 0.00 -5.00
CA ALA A 101 12.24 0.58 -5.26
C ALA A 101 12.25 1.17 -6.68
N ARG A 102 12.38 2.49 -6.73
CA ARG A 102 12.82 3.23 -7.92
C ARG A 102 14.10 2.55 -8.40
N THR A 103 14.18 2.23 -9.68
CA THR A 103 15.22 1.40 -10.31
C THR A 103 16.64 1.93 -10.03
N TYR A 104 17.70 1.18 -10.34
CA TYR A 104 19.08 1.66 -10.16
C TYR A 104 19.35 3.02 -10.86
N ALA A 105 18.67 3.26 -11.99
CA ALA A 105 18.70 4.54 -12.68
C ALA A 105 18.09 5.67 -11.85
N ASP A 106 16.99 5.39 -11.15
CA ASP A 106 16.31 6.36 -10.30
C ASP A 106 17.10 6.63 -9.01
N VAL A 107 17.74 5.62 -8.41
CA VAL A 107 18.65 5.81 -7.28
C VAL A 107 19.86 6.65 -7.68
N SER A 108 20.47 6.36 -8.84
CA SER A 108 21.57 7.15 -9.39
C SER A 108 21.15 8.60 -9.66
N HIS A 109 19.94 8.81 -10.19
CA HIS A 109 19.37 10.12 -10.42
C HIS A 109 19.15 10.90 -9.12
N VAL A 110 18.59 10.27 -8.08
CA VAL A 110 18.40 10.90 -6.76
C VAL A 110 19.74 11.24 -6.09
N ILE A 111 20.74 10.35 -6.16
CA ILE A 111 22.09 10.64 -5.64
C ILE A 111 22.70 11.82 -6.40
N HIS A 112 22.55 11.86 -7.72
CA HIS A 112 23.02 12.97 -8.53
C HIS A 112 22.33 14.29 -8.16
N GLU A 113 20.99 14.30 -8.06
CA GLU A 113 20.22 15.47 -7.62
C GLU A 113 20.67 15.92 -6.23
N LEU A 114 20.81 15.00 -5.27
CA LEU A 114 21.26 15.31 -3.91
C LEU A 114 22.64 15.98 -3.89
N HIS A 115 23.56 15.52 -4.75
CA HIS A 115 24.93 16.05 -4.80
C HIS A 115 25.04 17.34 -5.62
N THR A 116 24.13 17.60 -6.56
CA THR A 116 24.19 18.74 -7.47
C THR A 116 23.27 19.90 -7.08
N LYS A 117 22.22 19.64 -6.30
CA LYS A 117 21.27 20.66 -5.83
C LYS A 117 21.86 21.42 -4.64
N VAL A 118 22.74 22.36 -4.95
CA VAL A 118 23.45 23.18 -3.95
C VAL A 118 22.58 24.36 -3.50
N TYR A 119 22.65 24.68 -2.21
CA TYR A 119 22.04 25.91 -1.67
C TYR A 119 22.61 27.15 -2.37
N SER A 120 21.73 27.99 -2.91
CA SER A 120 22.13 29.25 -3.51
C SER A 120 22.21 30.34 -2.43
N PRO A 121 23.40 30.94 -2.18
CA PRO A 121 23.54 31.99 -1.18
C PRO A 121 22.61 33.18 -1.45
N GLY A 122 21.81 33.56 -0.45
CA GLY A 122 20.80 34.62 -0.56
C GLY A 122 19.38 34.11 -0.85
N SER A 123 19.21 32.81 -1.12
CA SER A 123 17.89 32.18 -1.23
C SER A 123 17.34 31.73 0.13
N SER A 124 16.04 31.49 0.25
CA SER A 124 15.44 31.01 1.51
C SER A 124 15.89 29.58 1.83
N MET A 125 16.48 29.37 3.01
CA MET A 125 16.86 28.03 3.49
C MET A 125 15.65 27.11 3.65
N GLN A 126 14.50 27.64 4.10
CA GLN A 126 13.28 26.85 4.22
C GLN A 126 12.78 26.35 2.87
N LYS A 127 12.87 27.20 1.83
CA LYS A 127 12.56 26.81 0.45
C LYS A 127 13.50 25.70 -0.01
N HIS A 128 14.81 25.88 0.19
CA HIS A 128 15.80 24.86 -0.16
C HIS A 128 15.56 23.50 0.52
N VAL A 129 15.27 23.50 1.84
CA VAL A 129 14.94 22.27 2.57
C VAL A 129 13.65 21.61 2.06
N THR A 130 12.65 22.40 1.66
CA THR A 130 11.41 21.88 1.08
C THR A 130 11.66 21.24 -0.27
N ASP A 131 12.46 21.89 -1.13
CA ASP A 131 12.84 21.39 -2.45
C ASP A 131 13.72 20.12 -2.37
N MET A 132 14.47 19.95 -1.27
CA MET A 132 15.27 18.75 -0.98
C MET A 132 14.43 17.60 -0.41
N ARG A 133 13.34 17.90 0.32
CA ARG A 133 12.40 16.88 0.81
C ARG A 133 11.53 16.28 -0.30
N GLY A 134 11.39 16.97 -1.42
CA GLY A 134 10.60 16.53 -2.57
C GLY A 134 11.35 15.67 -3.58
N LEU A 135 12.62 15.35 -3.35
CA LEU A 135 13.44 14.42 -4.16
C LEU A 135 13.05 12.95 -3.89
#